data_AF-A0A1L7T9D7-F1
#
_entry.id   AF-A0A1L7T9D7-F1
#
_cell.length_a   1.000
_cell.length_b   1.000
_cell.length_c   1.000
_cell.angle_alpha   90.00
_cell.angle_beta   90.00
_cell.angle_gamma   90.00
#
_symmetry.space_group_name_H-M   'P 1'
#
loop_
_entity.id
_entity.type
_entity.pdbx_description
1 polymer ?
#
loop_
_entity_poly.entity_id
_entity_poly.type
_entity_poly.pdbx_seq_one_letter_code
_entity_poly.pdbx_strand_id
1 'polypeptide(L)'
;MKFQVLMLGLGASFAFKCVHAASNSKETPYLPIPTDAPKTWVHPGVFVSGPQLDYIAKKIKARENPWTEALDSMLNMTYMSPTRTAEPYETVQCGPTSTPNIGCYQEREDSMAAYTNALAWWITKDKHYAEKSIHYMDAWSSTIQGHNNSNAPLQTAWSAANWVRAGEIMRSSYKHWSKKGIKTFSDMLRHAYLPMIEDGAPRKNGNWELVMIESTIGAAVFLEDAALYEKALGLFSARVPAYIYLTSDGEYPVQGRGGINTTAEIIKYWYNQKAFPISGITQETCRDFAHTSFGISSISHIAETMRIQGMDVWKSTDVGARVKAALELHTALDSKQKPVPKWLCNGTIPDTMNPMLEPAYNALAFNLGHKMPFTKKVLLSQRPAGISEPPLFIGVETLSNAQTPFKRWGY
;
A
#
# COMPACT_ATOMS: atom_id res chain seq x y z
N MET A 1 -39.87 43.03 -31.97
CA MET A 1 -38.39 43.01 -32.03
C MET A 1 -37.89 42.14 -30.89
N LYS A 2 -37.34 40.96 -31.21
CA LYS A 2 -36.81 40.00 -30.23
C LYS A 2 -35.39 40.43 -29.82
N PHE A 3 -35.14 40.55 -28.52
CA PHE A 3 -33.78 40.61 -27.97
C PHE A 3 -33.41 39.22 -27.46
N GLN A 4 -32.43 38.60 -28.12
CA GLN A 4 -31.77 37.38 -27.67
C GLN A 4 -30.80 37.71 -26.54
N VAL A 5 -30.96 37.03 -25.39
CA VAL A 5 -29.93 36.96 -24.34
C VAL A 5 -29.09 35.73 -24.61
N LEU A 6 -27.82 35.94 -24.95
CA LEU A 6 -26.82 34.90 -25.12
C LEU A 6 -26.18 34.64 -23.73
N MET A 7 -26.43 33.45 -23.16
CA MET A 7 -25.65 32.97 -22.02
C MET A 7 -24.32 32.39 -22.52
N LEU A 8 -23.20 32.97 -22.09
CA LEU A 8 -21.87 32.37 -22.21
C LEU A 8 -21.53 31.71 -20.87
N GLY A 9 -21.63 30.38 -20.84
CA GLY A 9 -21.06 29.55 -19.78
C GLY A 9 -19.56 29.39 -19.98
N LEU A 10 -18.77 29.83 -19.01
CA LEU A 10 -17.34 29.54 -18.91
C LEU A 10 -17.16 28.33 -17.98
N GLY A 11 -17.12 27.14 -18.57
CA GLY A 11 -16.57 25.95 -17.92
C GLY A 11 -15.05 25.97 -18.06
N ALA A 12 -14.33 26.22 -16.97
CA ALA A 12 -12.88 26.10 -16.93
C ALA A 12 -12.51 24.63 -16.71
N SER A 13 -12.26 23.89 -17.79
CA SER A 13 -11.54 22.60 -17.71
C SER A 13 -10.07 22.87 -17.40
N PHE A 14 -9.62 22.45 -16.23
CA PHE A 14 -8.20 22.30 -15.94
C PHE A 14 -7.65 21.11 -16.74
N ALA A 15 -7.12 21.39 -17.93
CA ALA A 15 -6.30 20.43 -18.65
C ALA A 15 -4.94 20.30 -17.94
N PHE A 16 -4.71 19.18 -17.26
CA PHE A 16 -3.37 18.77 -16.86
C PHE A 16 -2.52 18.62 -18.13
N LYS A 17 -1.53 19.51 -18.31
CA LYS A 17 -0.48 19.30 -19.31
C LYS A 17 0.36 18.11 -18.86
N CYS A 18 0.18 16.95 -19.51
CA CYS A 18 1.13 15.85 -19.45
C CYS A 18 2.51 16.35 -19.85
N VAL A 19 3.48 16.26 -18.93
CA VAL A 19 4.89 16.42 -19.24
C VAL A 19 5.30 15.21 -20.07
N HIS A 20 5.34 15.36 -21.39
CA HIS A 20 5.99 14.39 -22.26
C HIS A 20 7.50 14.55 -22.08
N ALA A 21 8.15 13.56 -21.48
CA ALA A 21 9.58 13.39 -21.63
C ALA A 21 9.87 13.16 -23.12
N ALA A 22 10.74 13.99 -23.70
CA ALA A 22 11.26 13.76 -25.04
C ALA A 22 12.21 12.56 -24.98
N SER A 23 11.72 11.38 -25.32
CA SER A 23 12.55 10.19 -25.59
C SER A 23 12.44 9.84 -27.07
N ASN A 24 13.54 10.00 -27.79
CA ASN A 24 13.71 9.62 -29.19
C ASN A 24 14.39 8.25 -29.25
N SER A 25 13.61 7.17 -29.13
CA SER A 25 14.01 5.82 -29.53
C SER A 25 12.76 4.93 -29.58
N LYS A 26 12.81 3.87 -30.38
CA LYS A 26 11.74 2.86 -30.56
C LYS A 26 11.55 2.02 -29.29
N GLU A 27 11.16 2.65 -28.19
CA GLU A 27 10.98 2.03 -26.88
C GLU A 27 9.49 1.82 -26.56
N THR A 28 9.20 0.72 -25.87
CA THR A 28 7.85 0.33 -25.42
C THR A 28 7.13 1.51 -24.78
N PRO A 29 5.91 1.85 -25.23
CA PRO A 29 5.24 3.06 -24.75
C PRO A 29 5.00 2.97 -23.25
N TYR A 30 5.31 4.05 -22.53
CA TYR A 30 4.80 4.28 -21.18
C TYR A 30 3.29 4.00 -21.18
N LEU A 31 2.87 2.99 -20.42
CA LEU A 31 1.46 2.66 -20.25
C LEU A 31 0.99 3.35 -18.97
N PRO A 32 0.30 4.51 -19.08
CA PRO A 32 -0.08 5.29 -17.92
C PRO A 32 -1.03 4.49 -17.03
N ILE A 33 -0.94 4.74 -15.72
CA ILE A 33 -1.87 4.17 -14.76
C ILE A 33 -3.21 4.92 -14.90
N PRO A 34 -4.33 4.23 -15.17
CA PRO A 34 -5.61 4.93 -15.28
C PRO A 34 -6.00 5.50 -13.92
N THR A 35 -6.64 6.67 -13.94
CA THR A 35 -6.93 7.45 -12.73
C THR A 35 -8.40 7.57 -12.41
N ASP A 36 -9.30 7.06 -13.26
CA ASP A 36 -10.74 7.17 -13.08
C ASP A 36 -11.24 6.29 -11.92
N ALA A 37 -12.21 6.80 -11.15
CA ALA A 37 -12.87 6.01 -10.13
C ALA A 37 -13.80 4.93 -10.73
N PRO A 38 -14.01 3.80 -10.02
CA PRO A 38 -14.98 2.81 -10.45
C PRO A 38 -16.41 3.37 -10.39
N LYS A 39 -17.28 2.92 -11.31
CA LYS A 39 -18.71 3.27 -11.26
C LYS A 39 -19.48 2.56 -10.14
N THR A 40 -18.92 1.48 -9.61
CA THR A 40 -19.49 0.70 -8.52
C THR A 40 -18.36 0.21 -7.63
N TRP A 41 -18.46 0.52 -6.34
CA TRP A 41 -17.48 0.11 -5.34
C TRP A 41 -17.68 -1.35 -4.95
N VAL A 42 -16.58 -2.09 -4.84
CA VAL A 42 -16.56 -3.47 -4.38
C VAL A 42 -16.16 -3.50 -2.91
N HIS A 43 -16.90 -4.23 -2.06
CA HIS A 43 -16.64 -4.35 -0.62
C HIS A 43 -16.67 -5.83 -0.14
N PRO A 44 -15.74 -6.24 0.75
CA PRO A 44 -14.53 -5.50 1.09
C PRO A 44 -13.67 -5.39 -0.17
N GLY A 45 -13.04 -4.23 -0.37
CA GLY A 45 -12.28 -4.00 -1.58
C GLY A 45 -11.02 -3.16 -1.43
N VAL A 46 -10.49 -3.11 -0.22
CA VAL A 46 -9.17 -2.53 0.08
C VAL A 46 -8.22 -3.66 0.43
N PHE A 47 -7.19 -3.83 -0.41
CA PHE A 47 -6.14 -4.84 -0.37
C PHE A 47 -6.59 -6.31 -0.52
N VAL A 48 -7.68 -6.70 0.17
CA VAL A 48 -8.28 -8.04 0.09
C VAL A 48 -9.74 -7.94 -0.34
N SER A 49 -10.22 -8.99 -1.02
CA SER A 49 -11.62 -9.08 -1.47
C SER A 49 -12.38 -10.22 -0.78
N GLY A 50 -13.71 -10.13 -0.75
CA GLY A 50 -14.56 -11.19 -0.21
C GLY A 50 -14.26 -12.57 -0.83
N PRO A 51 -14.23 -12.73 -2.17
CA PRO A 51 -13.90 -14.01 -2.81
C PRO A 51 -12.51 -14.55 -2.46
N GLN A 52 -11.52 -13.67 -2.27
CA GLN A 52 -10.17 -14.04 -1.82
C GLN A 52 -10.20 -14.56 -0.38
N LEU A 53 -10.88 -13.86 0.52
CA LEU A 53 -11.02 -14.29 1.91
C LEU A 53 -11.82 -15.61 2.03
N ASP A 54 -12.84 -15.81 1.20
CA ASP A 54 -13.58 -17.08 1.13
C ASP A 54 -12.72 -18.24 0.60
N TYR A 55 -11.84 -17.98 -0.36
CA TYR A 55 -10.87 -18.96 -0.84
C TYR A 55 -9.91 -19.37 0.28
N ILE A 56 -9.35 -18.40 1.01
CA ILE A 56 -8.45 -18.65 2.15
C ILE A 56 -9.18 -19.44 3.25
N ALA A 57 -10.40 -19.06 3.60
CA ALA A 57 -11.19 -19.78 4.60
C ALA A 57 -11.43 -21.26 4.20
N LYS A 58 -11.66 -21.55 2.92
CA LYS A 58 -11.78 -22.93 2.42
C LYS A 58 -10.47 -23.71 2.55
N LYS A 59 -9.33 -23.08 2.22
CA LYS A 59 -8.00 -23.68 2.39
C LYS A 59 -7.69 -24.01 3.84
N ILE A 60 -8.01 -23.10 4.75
CA ILE A 60 -7.82 -23.30 6.19
C ILE A 60 -8.73 -24.39 6.74
N LYS A 61 -10.00 -24.43 6.31
CA LYS A 61 -10.93 -25.50 6.68
C LYS A 61 -10.44 -26.87 6.22
N ALA A 62 -9.76 -26.93 5.07
CA ALA A 62 -9.12 -28.13 4.55
C ALA A 62 -7.73 -28.43 5.16
N ARG A 63 -7.27 -27.62 6.12
CA ARG A 63 -5.95 -27.71 6.76
C ARG A 63 -4.79 -27.63 5.77
N GLU A 64 -4.95 -26.87 4.69
CA GLU A 64 -3.93 -26.70 3.66
C GLU A 64 -2.91 -25.61 4.04
N ASN A 65 -1.63 -25.93 3.87
CA ASN A 65 -0.52 -24.98 3.99
C ASN A 65 -0.27 -24.22 2.68
N PRO A 66 0.16 -22.94 2.75
CA PRO A 66 0.65 -22.25 3.94
C PRO A 66 -0.43 -21.52 4.77
N TRP A 67 -1.71 -21.58 4.37
CA TRP A 67 -2.76 -20.76 4.99
C TRP A 67 -3.04 -21.15 6.46
N THR A 68 -3.05 -22.44 6.78
CA THR A 68 -3.26 -22.89 8.16
C THR A 68 -2.13 -22.43 9.08
N GLU A 69 -0.87 -22.67 8.72
CA GLU A 69 0.30 -22.16 9.47
C GLU A 69 0.29 -20.64 9.63
N ALA A 70 -0.09 -19.90 8.57
CA ALA A 70 -0.16 -18.44 8.63
C ALA A 70 -1.29 -17.94 9.55
N LEU A 71 -2.44 -18.62 9.58
CA LEU A 71 -3.50 -18.31 10.54
C LEU A 71 -3.03 -18.57 11.97
N ASP A 72 -2.45 -19.74 12.24
CA ASP A 72 -1.96 -20.11 13.58
C ASP A 72 -0.88 -19.12 14.05
N SER A 73 0.03 -18.71 13.16
CA SER A 73 1.02 -17.68 13.44
C SER A 73 0.37 -16.33 13.79
N MET A 74 -0.64 -15.90 13.03
CA MET A 74 -1.36 -14.65 13.30
C MET A 74 -2.09 -14.70 14.64
N LEU A 75 -2.82 -15.78 14.94
CA LEU A 75 -3.60 -15.93 16.17
C LEU A 75 -2.73 -15.97 17.44
N ASN A 76 -1.46 -16.34 17.32
CA ASN A 76 -0.50 -16.35 18.44
C ASN A 76 0.18 -14.99 18.69
N MET A 77 -0.09 -13.96 17.87
CA MET A 77 0.47 -12.63 18.07
C MET A 77 -0.11 -11.98 19.34
N THR A 78 0.71 -11.19 20.05
CA THR A 78 0.27 -10.44 21.25
C THR A 78 -0.91 -9.50 20.97
N TYR A 79 -1.01 -8.97 19.74
CA TYR A 79 -2.12 -8.14 19.26
C TYR A 79 -3.45 -8.90 19.14
N MET A 80 -3.41 -10.23 19.06
CA MET A 80 -4.60 -11.10 19.04
C MET A 80 -5.06 -11.52 20.44
N SER A 81 -4.40 -11.05 21.51
CA SER A 81 -4.81 -11.35 22.87
C SER A 81 -6.25 -10.88 23.15
N PRO A 82 -7.13 -11.74 23.67
CA PRO A 82 -8.51 -11.36 24.00
C PRO A 82 -8.57 -10.31 25.13
N THR A 83 -7.53 -10.24 25.97
CA THR A 83 -7.46 -9.33 27.14
C THR A 83 -6.81 -7.98 26.83
N ARG A 84 -6.15 -7.81 25.68
CA ARG A 84 -5.59 -6.50 25.26
C ARG A 84 -6.70 -5.48 25.08
N THR A 85 -6.57 -4.26 25.58
CA THR A 85 -7.56 -3.19 25.38
C THR A 85 -7.00 -2.10 24.47
N ALA A 86 -7.89 -1.29 23.91
CA ALA A 86 -7.51 -0.14 23.09
C ALA A 86 -6.94 0.97 23.97
N GLU A 87 -5.94 1.69 23.47
CA GLU A 87 -5.29 2.82 24.16
C GLU A 87 -5.33 4.09 23.28
N PRO A 88 -6.50 4.70 23.07
CA PRO A 88 -6.64 5.84 22.16
C PRO A 88 -6.09 7.15 22.75
N TYR A 89 -5.60 8.00 21.86
CA TYR A 89 -5.09 9.35 22.18
C TYR A 89 -5.82 10.39 21.36
N GLU A 90 -6.13 11.53 21.98
CA GLU A 90 -6.75 12.67 21.28
C GLU A 90 -5.81 13.27 20.22
N THR A 91 -4.52 13.38 20.54
CA THR A 91 -3.48 13.77 19.57
C THR A 91 -2.29 12.83 19.69
N VAL A 92 -1.98 12.14 18.59
CA VAL A 92 -0.79 11.29 18.48
C VAL A 92 0.42 12.16 18.12
N GLN A 93 1.51 12.07 18.88
CA GLN A 93 2.68 12.93 18.73
C GLN A 93 3.94 12.11 18.49
N CYS A 94 4.47 12.16 17.27
CA CYS A 94 5.58 11.33 16.83
C CYS A 94 6.73 12.17 16.29
N GLY A 95 7.78 12.32 17.09
CA GLY A 95 9.00 13.01 16.65
C GLY A 95 9.89 12.14 15.75
N PRO A 96 11.10 12.61 15.40
CA PRO A 96 12.07 11.82 14.64
C PRO A 96 12.32 10.48 15.31
N THR A 97 12.35 9.40 14.54
CA THR A 97 12.47 8.02 15.07
C THR A 97 11.47 7.70 16.18
N SER A 98 10.27 8.30 16.13
CA SER A 98 9.24 8.24 17.18
C SER A 98 9.71 8.77 18.54
N THR A 99 10.53 9.82 18.58
CA THR A 99 10.94 10.49 19.83
C THR A 99 10.53 11.97 19.79
N PRO A 100 9.49 12.40 20.53
CA PRO A 100 8.72 11.63 21.51
C PRO A 100 7.80 10.58 20.86
N ASN A 101 7.41 9.58 21.65
CA ASN A 101 6.45 8.53 21.31
C ASN A 101 5.21 8.69 22.20
N ILE A 102 4.28 9.57 21.82
CA ILE A 102 3.02 9.75 22.56
C ILE A 102 1.89 9.23 21.68
N GLY A 103 1.43 8.02 21.95
CA GLY A 103 0.36 7.36 21.20
C GLY A 103 0.77 6.73 19.86
N CYS A 104 2.02 6.87 19.41
CA CYS A 104 2.43 6.36 18.08
C CYS A 104 2.44 4.83 18.02
N TYR A 105 2.91 4.18 19.08
CA TYR A 105 2.96 2.72 19.13
C TYR A 105 1.57 2.16 19.38
N GLN A 106 0.84 2.73 20.34
CA GLN A 106 -0.54 2.35 20.65
C GLN A 106 -1.44 2.41 19.41
N GLU A 107 -1.37 3.49 18.64
CA GLU A 107 -2.17 3.62 17.42
C GLU A 107 -1.83 2.54 16.39
N ARG A 108 -0.55 2.29 16.13
CA ARG A 108 -0.14 1.28 15.15
C ARG A 108 -0.52 -0.11 15.59
N GLU A 109 -0.29 -0.44 16.85
CA GLU A 109 -0.62 -1.73 17.42
C GLU A 109 -2.12 -1.99 17.43
N ASP A 110 -2.93 -1.01 17.82
CA ASP A 110 -4.38 -1.16 17.85
C ASP A 110 -4.98 -1.20 16.45
N SER A 111 -4.41 -0.45 15.49
CA SER A 111 -4.82 -0.51 14.09
C SER A 111 -4.52 -1.88 13.48
N MET A 112 -3.33 -2.44 13.75
CA MET A 112 -2.97 -3.80 13.32
C MET A 112 -3.84 -4.84 14.00
N ALA A 113 -4.08 -4.71 15.32
CA ALA A 113 -4.97 -5.58 16.07
C ALA A 113 -6.39 -5.57 15.47
N ALA A 114 -6.91 -4.41 15.09
CA ALA A 114 -8.21 -4.32 14.45
C ALA A 114 -8.26 -5.06 13.10
N TYR A 115 -7.22 -4.92 12.28
CA TYR A 115 -7.14 -5.59 10.98
C TYR A 115 -7.01 -7.11 11.11
N THR A 116 -6.12 -7.61 11.97
CA THR A 116 -5.93 -9.05 12.18
C THR A 116 -7.16 -9.70 12.83
N ASN A 117 -7.86 -9.00 13.73
CA ASN A 117 -9.16 -9.44 14.24
C ASN A 117 -10.24 -9.45 13.13
N ALA A 118 -10.25 -8.49 12.21
CA ALA A 118 -11.19 -8.51 11.09
C ALA A 118 -10.94 -9.70 10.15
N LEU A 119 -9.67 -10.02 9.86
CA LEU A 119 -9.29 -11.23 9.10
C LEU A 119 -9.73 -12.51 9.83
N ALA A 120 -9.44 -12.61 11.13
CA ALA A 120 -9.83 -13.74 11.96
C ALA A 120 -11.35 -13.93 11.99
N TRP A 121 -12.12 -12.85 12.10
CA TRP A 121 -13.59 -12.87 11.96
C TRP A 121 -14.02 -13.46 10.63
N TRP A 122 -13.48 -12.97 9.50
CA TRP A 122 -13.92 -13.47 8.20
C TRP A 122 -13.64 -14.98 8.06
N ILE A 123 -12.48 -15.43 8.51
CA ILE A 123 -12.04 -16.82 8.32
C ILE A 123 -12.78 -17.78 9.25
N THR A 124 -12.84 -17.46 10.55
CA THR A 124 -13.36 -18.37 11.58
C THR A 124 -14.87 -18.24 11.78
N LYS A 125 -15.44 -17.08 11.44
CA LYS A 125 -16.80 -16.66 11.79
C LYS A 125 -17.08 -16.62 13.29
N ASP A 126 -16.03 -16.59 14.13
CA ASP A 126 -16.19 -16.35 15.56
C ASP A 126 -16.40 -14.86 15.81
N LYS A 127 -17.60 -14.53 16.30
CA LYS A 127 -18.04 -13.15 16.55
C LYS A 127 -17.14 -12.41 17.55
N HIS A 128 -16.40 -13.11 18.41
CA HIS A 128 -15.47 -12.47 19.34
C HIS A 128 -14.44 -11.61 18.60
N TYR A 129 -13.90 -12.10 17.49
CA TYR A 129 -12.94 -11.34 16.68
C TYR A 129 -13.59 -10.12 16.01
N ALA A 130 -14.85 -10.23 15.57
CA ALA A 130 -15.60 -9.10 15.02
C ALA A 130 -15.81 -8.00 16.07
N GLU A 131 -16.29 -8.39 17.26
CA GLU A 131 -16.51 -7.50 18.39
C GLU A 131 -15.20 -6.83 18.81
N LYS A 132 -14.07 -7.57 18.80
CA LYS A 132 -12.75 -7.03 19.13
C LYS A 132 -12.21 -6.05 18.10
N SER A 133 -12.39 -6.33 16.80
CA SER A 133 -12.01 -5.40 15.73
C SER A 133 -12.77 -4.07 15.86
N ILE A 134 -14.09 -4.15 16.06
CA ILE A 134 -14.95 -2.97 16.26
C ILE A 134 -14.58 -2.22 17.54
N HIS A 135 -14.25 -2.92 18.63
CA HIS A 135 -13.81 -2.29 19.88
C HIS A 135 -12.64 -1.33 19.64
N TYR A 136 -11.59 -1.74 18.91
CA TYR A 136 -10.46 -0.86 18.60
C TYR A 136 -10.88 0.31 17.70
N MET A 137 -11.65 0.05 16.63
CA MET A 137 -12.10 1.08 15.69
C MET A 137 -13.01 2.13 16.35
N ASP A 138 -13.96 1.71 17.18
CA ASP A 138 -14.89 2.60 17.88
C ASP A 138 -14.17 3.40 19.00
N ALA A 139 -13.20 2.80 19.70
CA ALA A 139 -12.40 3.48 20.72
C ALA A 139 -11.53 4.61 20.14
N TRP A 140 -10.83 4.34 19.04
CA TRP A 140 -10.00 5.35 18.38
C TRP A 140 -10.85 6.40 17.68
N SER A 141 -11.88 6.01 16.94
CA SER A 141 -12.72 6.96 16.19
C SER A 141 -13.54 7.92 17.06
N SER A 142 -13.79 7.56 18.31
CA SER A 142 -14.43 8.46 19.28
C SER A 142 -13.46 9.41 20.00
N THR A 143 -12.15 9.25 19.81
CA THR A 143 -11.13 9.96 20.61
C THR A 143 -10.18 10.79 19.75
N ILE A 144 -9.58 10.21 18.71
CA ILE A 144 -8.50 10.86 17.95
C ILE A 144 -9.01 12.05 17.16
N GLN A 145 -8.28 13.16 17.24
CA GLN A 145 -8.55 14.40 16.51
C GLN A 145 -7.44 14.76 15.53
N GLY A 146 -6.24 14.18 15.68
CA GLY A 146 -5.17 14.32 14.70
C GLY A 146 -3.80 13.86 15.18
N HIS A 147 -2.79 14.19 14.37
CA HIS A 147 -1.38 13.85 14.60
C HIS A 147 -0.51 15.09 14.56
N ASN A 148 0.59 15.09 15.31
CA ASN A 148 1.56 16.20 15.34
C ASN A 148 3.01 15.69 15.35
N ASN A 149 3.96 16.62 15.13
CA ASN A 149 5.39 16.44 14.94
C ASN A 149 5.81 15.96 13.54
N SER A 150 7.12 15.90 13.30
CA SER A 150 7.71 15.69 11.98
C SER A 150 7.39 14.34 11.34
N ASN A 151 7.05 13.33 12.15
CA ASN A 151 6.69 12.00 11.67
C ASN A 151 5.17 11.80 11.53
N ALA A 152 4.35 12.81 11.88
CA ALA A 152 2.89 12.70 11.82
C ALA A 152 2.38 12.18 10.47
N PRO A 153 2.79 12.71 9.30
CA PRO A 153 2.27 12.19 8.03
C PRO A 153 2.51 10.70 7.82
N LEU A 154 3.68 10.20 8.19
CA LEU A 154 4.03 8.80 8.03
C LEU A 154 3.28 7.91 9.02
N GLN A 155 3.23 8.34 10.27
CA GLN A 155 2.47 7.67 11.33
C GLN A 155 0.99 7.55 10.95
N THR A 156 0.36 8.67 10.56
CA THR A 156 -1.04 8.73 10.15
C THR A 156 -1.31 7.75 9.00
N ALA A 157 -0.42 7.73 8.00
CA ALA A 157 -0.56 6.85 6.86
C ALA A 157 -0.46 5.35 7.24
N TRP A 158 0.51 4.96 8.06
CA TRP A 158 0.67 3.57 8.50
C TRP A 158 -0.57 3.06 9.24
N SER A 159 -1.08 3.82 10.19
CA SER A 159 -2.26 3.43 10.97
C SER A 159 -3.52 3.42 10.11
N ALA A 160 -3.69 4.43 9.23
CA ALA A 160 -4.82 4.49 8.30
C ALA A 160 -4.90 3.26 7.39
N ALA A 161 -3.77 2.75 6.87
CA ALA A 161 -3.75 1.58 6.00
C ALA A 161 -4.36 0.35 6.69
N ASN A 162 -4.09 0.15 7.97
CA ASN A 162 -4.69 -0.94 8.74
C ASN A 162 -6.17 -0.66 9.04
N TRP A 163 -6.50 0.58 9.45
CA TRP A 163 -7.86 0.98 9.77
C TRP A 163 -8.83 0.75 8.61
N VAL A 164 -8.48 1.23 7.41
CA VAL A 164 -9.35 1.11 6.24
C VAL A 164 -9.55 -0.34 5.81
N ARG A 165 -8.54 -1.20 5.95
CA ARG A 165 -8.68 -2.66 5.71
C ARG A 165 -9.62 -3.31 6.74
N ALA A 166 -9.46 -2.98 8.02
CA ALA A 166 -10.32 -3.48 9.08
C ALA A 166 -11.78 -3.03 8.88
N GLY A 167 -11.97 -1.73 8.65
CA GLY A 167 -13.28 -1.13 8.44
C GLY A 167 -14.01 -1.74 7.23
N GLU A 168 -13.31 -1.94 6.12
CA GLU A 168 -13.89 -2.58 4.92
C GLU A 168 -14.40 -4.00 5.19
N ILE A 169 -13.58 -4.83 5.84
CA ILE A 169 -13.96 -6.19 6.20
C ILE A 169 -15.17 -6.17 7.14
N MET A 170 -15.14 -5.32 8.18
CA MET A 170 -16.20 -5.28 9.18
C MET A 170 -17.51 -4.71 8.64
N ARG A 171 -17.47 -3.59 7.89
CA ARG A 171 -18.66 -2.95 7.29
C ARG A 171 -19.36 -3.88 6.32
N SER A 172 -18.61 -4.66 5.54
CA SER A 172 -19.17 -5.56 4.52
C SER A 172 -19.68 -6.89 5.07
N SER A 173 -19.16 -7.36 6.21
CA SER A 173 -19.40 -8.73 6.69
C SER A 173 -20.10 -8.87 8.03
N TYR A 174 -20.10 -7.83 8.89
CA TYR A 174 -20.66 -7.91 10.24
C TYR A 174 -21.76 -6.88 10.48
N LYS A 175 -23.01 -7.36 10.42
CA LYS A 175 -24.21 -6.51 10.50
C LYS A 175 -24.42 -5.80 11.84
N HIS A 176 -23.68 -6.18 12.90
CA HIS A 176 -23.80 -5.58 14.22
C HIS A 176 -22.83 -4.40 14.45
N TRP A 177 -21.99 -4.04 13.47
CA TRP A 177 -21.32 -2.73 13.55
C TRP A 177 -22.36 -1.63 13.34
N SER A 178 -22.59 -0.84 14.39
CA SER A 178 -23.69 0.13 14.38
C SER A 178 -23.49 1.19 13.30
N LYS A 179 -24.59 1.68 12.71
CA LYS A 179 -24.54 2.81 11.75
C LYS A 179 -23.87 4.05 12.36
N LYS A 180 -24.03 4.27 13.67
CA LYS A 180 -23.36 5.34 14.40
C LYS A 180 -21.85 5.13 14.44
N GLY A 181 -21.38 3.93 14.80
CA GLY A 181 -19.95 3.58 14.81
C GLY A 181 -19.30 3.73 13.43
N ILE A 182 -19.97 3.22 12.38
CA ILE A 182 -19.52 3.41 10.99
C ILE A 182 -19.40 4.90 10.63
N LYS A 183 -20.38 5.73 11.04
CA LYS A 183 -20.33 7.17 10.81
C LYS A 183 -19.17 7.82 11.57
N THR A 184 -19.01 7.53 12.86
CA THR A 184 -17.91 8.07 13.68
C THR A 184 -16.55 7.69 13.10
N PHE A 185 -16.38 6.44 12.65
CA PHE A 185 -15.18 5.99 11.97
C PHE A 185 -14.96 6.69 10.62
N SER A 186 -16.02 6.92 9.85
CA SER A 186 -15.95 7.71 8.62
C SER A 186 -15.50 9.16 8.89
N ASP A 187 -16.05 9.77 9.95
CA ASP A 187 -15.69 11.13 10.38
C ASP A 187 -14.22 11.17 10.85
N MET A 188 -13.75 10.14 11.58
CA MET A 188 -12.33 9.99 11.95
C MET A 188 -11.43 10.00 10.71
N LEU A 189 -11.73 9.21 9.69
CA LEU A 189 -10.95 9.20 8.44
C LEU A 189 -10.94 10.60 7.78
N ARG A 190 -12.10 11.26 7.68
CA ARG A 190 -12.23 12.57 7.05
C ARG A 190 -11.55 13.71 7.79
N HIS A 191 -11.49 13.67 9.11
CA HIS A 191 -11.08 14.83 9.92
C HIS A 191 -9.75 14.64 10.63
N ALA A 192 -9.40 13.43 11.08
CA ALA A 192 -8.15 13.16 11.79
C ALA A 192 -7.04 12.62 10.87
N TYR A 193 -7.39 11.89 9.80
CA TYR A 193 -6.39 11.21 8.95
C TYR A 193 -6.18 11.91 7.60
N LEU A 194 -7.23 12.04 6.78
CA LEU A 194 -7.11 12.51 5.40
C LEU A 194 -6.39 13.85 5.23
N PRO A 195 -6.66 14.90 6.04
CA PRO A 195 -5.99 16.19 5.90
C PRO A 195 -4.46 16.14 6.00
N MET A 196 -3.91 15.09 6.62
CA MET A 196 -2.47 14.90 6.77
C MET A 196 -1.82 14.16 5.59
N ILE A 197 -2.59 13.36 4.84
CA ILE A 197 -2.03 12.38 3.88
C ILE A 197 -2.52 12.55 2.44
N GLU A 198 -3.67 13.20 2.21
CA GLU A 198 -4.34 13.19 0.90
C GLU A 198 -3.61 13.96 -0.21
N ASP A 199 -2.67 14.86 0.14
CA ASP A 199 -1.84 15.59 -0.81
C ASP A 199 -0.49 14.89 -1.11
N GLY A 200 -0.21 13.82 -0.39
CA GLY A 200 1.08 13.14 -0.40
C GLY A 200 2.21 13.96 0.24
N ALA A 201 3.43 13.48 0.06
CA ALA A 201 4.64 14.10 0.61
C ALA A 201 5.74 14.15 -0.45
N PRO A 202 5.62 15.02 -1.47
CA PRO A 202 6.41 14.90 -2.69
C PRO A 202 7.91 15.11 -2.46
N ARG A 203 8.29 15.83 -1.39
CA ARG A 203 9.67 16.12 -0.99
C ARG A 203 10.21 15.18 0.09
N LYS A 204 9.44 14.18 0.54
CA LYS A 204 9.91 13.10 1.42
C LYS A 204 10.36 11.92 0.57
N ASN A 205 10.90 10.89 1.22
CA ASN A 205 11.24 9.65 0.54
C ASN A 205 10.02 8.99 -0.09
N GLY A 206 10.20 8.27 -1.19
CA GLY A 206 9.10 7.74 -1.98
C GLY A 206 8.20 6.77 -1.21
N ASN A 207 8.77 5.98 -0.27
CA ASN A 207 7.97 5.08 0.56
C ASN A 207 6.95 5.83 1.45
N TRP A 208 7.26 7.07 1.88
CA TRP A 208 6.33 7.88 2.69
C TRP A 208 5.10 8.26 1.87
N GLU A 209 5.31 8.83 0.68
CA GLU A 209 4.19 9.24 -0.16
C GLU A 209 3.40 8.02 -0.64
N LEU A 210 4.06 6.89 -0.92
CA LEU A 210 3.38 5.68 -1.36
C LEU A 210 2.41 5.13 -0.32
N VAL A 211 2.77 5.09 0.97
CA VAL A 211 1.84 4.63 2.01
C VAL A 211 0.74 5.65 2.29
N MET A 212 1.01 6.95 2.13
CA MET A 212 -0.04 7.98 2.19
C MET A 212 -1.08 7.80 1.08
N ILE A 213 -0.61 7.52 -0.15
CA ILE A 213 -1.46 7.21 -1.29
C ILE A 213 -2.25 5.93 -1.03
N GLU A 214 -1.61 4.86 -0.54
CA GLU A 214 -2.28 3.60 -0.19
C GLU A 214 -3.46 3.83 0.77
N SER A 215 -3.19 4.54 1.87
CA SER A 215 -4.19 4.84 2.88
C SER A 215 -5.31 5.75 2.38
N THR A 216 -4.97 6.72 1.54
CA THR A 216 -5.95 7.62 0.91
C THR A 216 -6.87 6.87 -0.05
N ILE A 217 -6.33 5.97 -0.88
CA ILE A 217 -7.11 5.10 -1.76
C ILE A 217 -8.01 4.18 -0.93
N GLY A 218 -7.49 3.58 0.15
CA GLY A 218 -8.26 2.75 1.05
C GLY A 218 -9.43 3.51 1.71
N ALA A 219 -9.17 4.73 2.17
CA ALA A 219 -10.19 5.61 2.72
C ALA A 219 -11.23 6.01 1.68
N ALA A 220 -10.81 6.30 0.44
CA ALA A 220 -11.72 6.64 -0.65
C ALA A 220 -12.64 5.48 -1.02
N VAL A 221 -12.16 4.23 -1.04
CA VAL A 221 -13.02 3.05 -1.21
C VAL A 221 -14.02 2.96 -0.06
N PHE A 222 -13.58 3.00 1.20
CA PHE A 222 -14.47 2.90 2.35
C PHE A 222 -15.53 4.02 2.37
N LEU A 223 -15.14 5.25 2.04
CA LEU A 223 -16.02 6.42 2.00
C LEU A 223 -16.85 6.51 0.72
N GLU A 224 -16.58 5.65 -0.27
CA GLU A 224 -17.14 5.69 -1.63
C GLU A 224 -16.92 7.08 -2.30
N ASP A 225 -15.75 7.67 -2.08
CA ASP A 225 -15.39 9.05 -2.48
C ASP A 225 -14.57 9.06 -3.78
N ALA A 226 -15.28 9.22 -4.91
CA ALA A 226 -14.68 9.15 -6.25
C ALA A 226 -13.61 10.23 -6.48
N ALA A 227 -13.85 11.47 -6.04
CA ALA A 227 -12.91 12.55 -6.25
C ALA A 227 -11.60 12.34 -5.47
N LEU A 228 -11.70 11.84 -4.24
CA LEU A 228 -10.53 11.48 -3.43
C LEU A 228 -9.75 10.31 -4.07
N TYR A 229 -10.46 9.32 -4.61
CA TYR A 229 -9.86 8.17 -5.29
C TYR A 229 -9.09 8.61 -6.54
N GLU A 230 -9.70 9.43 -7.40
CA GLU A 230 -9.09 9.94 -8.63
C GLU A 230 -7.86 10.80 -8.34
N LYS A 231 -7.95 11.69 -7.33
CA LYS A 231 -6.81 12.48 -6.84
C LYS A 231 -5.66 11.56 -6.43
N ALA A 232 -5.92 10.56 -5.59
CA ALA A 232 -4.91 9.66 -5.08
C ALA A 232 -4.29 8.78 -6.19
N LEU A 233 -5.08 8.32 -7.17
CA LEU A 233 -4.57 7.61 -8.34
C LEU A 233 -3.70 8.49 -9.23
N GLY A 234 -4.02 9.78 -9.37
CA GLY A 234 -3.13 10.75 -10.02
C GLY A 234 -1.77 10.83 -9.35
N LEU A 235 -1.73 10.81 -8.01
CA LEU A 235 -0.48 10.75 -7.26
C LEU A 235 0.25 9.43 -7.45
N PHE A 236 -0.47 8.31 -7.44
CA PHE A 236 0.08 6.98 -7.68
C PHE A 236 0.74 6.87 -9.06
N SER A 237 0.04 7.31 -10.12
CA SER A 237 0.53 7.31 -11.49
C SER A 237 1.83 8.09 -11.67
N ALA A 238 1.97 9.21 -10.94
CA ALA A 238 3.20 10.01 -10.96
C ALA A 238 4.32 9.38 -10.10
N ARG A 239 3.97 8.76 -8.97
CA ARG A 239 4.94 8.29 -7.98
C ARG A 239 5.62 6.97 -8.38
N VAL A 240 4.89 6.02 -8.98
CA VAL A 240 5.44 4.70 -9.34
C VAL A 240 6.68 4.79 -10.24
N PRO A 241 6.66 5.49 -11.40
CA PRO A 241 7.83 5.58 -12.27
C PRO A 241 8.97 6.42 -11.66
N ALA A 242 8.65 7.35 -10.75
CA ALA A 242 9.62 8.12 -9.99
C ALA A 242 10.19 7.36 -8.77
N TYR A 243 9.69 6.15 -8.49
CA TYR A 243 10.15 5.32 -7.37
C TYR A 243 10.88 4.06 -7.82
N ILE A 244 10.42 3.39 -8.89
CA ILE A 244 11.07 2.18 -9.43
C ILE A 244 11.49 2.46 -10.87
N TYR A 245 12.80 2.46 -11.12
CA TYR A 245 13.38 2.72 -12.43
C TYR A 245 13.23 1.52 -13.38
N LEU A 246 12.91 1.81 -14.64
CA LEU A 246 13.11 0.91 -15.78
C LEU A 246 14.12 1.52 -16.75
N THR A 247 14.87 0.67 -17.44
CA THR A 247 15.79 1.14 -18.50
C THR A 247 15.06 1.80 -19.67
N SER A 248 13.75 1.57 -19.82
CA SER A 248 12.89 2.28 -20.78
C SER A 248 12.52 3.70 -20.34
N ASP A 249 12.90 4.12 -19.13
CA ASP A 249 12.69 5.51 -18.66
C ASP A 249 13.75 6.48 -19.24
N GLY A 250 14.81 5.94 -19.85
CA GLY A 250 15.97 6.69 -20.34
C GLY A 250 17.19 6.54 -19.42
N GLU A 251 18.11 7.51 -19.45
CA GLU A 251 19.36 7.46 -18.68
C GLU A 251 19.15 7.53 -17.15
N TYR A 252 18.06 8.18 -16.73
CA TYR A 252 17.72 8.43 -15.33
C TYR A 252 16.25 8.08 -15.06
N PRO A 253 15.89 7.82 -13.78
CA PRO A 253 14.50 7.66 -13.38
C PRO A 253 13.60 8.82 -13.78
N VAL A 254 12.32 8.50 -14.00
CA VAL A 254 11.29 9.52 -14.28
C VAL A 254 11.25 10.54 -13.14
N GLN A 255 11.12 11.81 -13.50
CA GLN A 255 11.12 12.90 -12.53
C GLN A 255 9.93 12.80 -11.59
N GLY A 256 10.19 12.92 -10.29
CA GLY A 256 9.16 12.95 -9.26
C GLY A 256 8.54 14.33 -9.10
N ARG A 257 7.38 14.38 -8.42
CA ARG A 257 6.79 15.64 -7.95
C ARG A 257 7.70 16.31 -6.91
N GLY A 258 7.52 17.61 -6.67
CA GLY A 258 8.18 18.32 -5.57
C GLY A 258 9.48 19.06 -5.94
N GLY A 259 9.77 19.22 -7.23
CA GLY A 259 10.89 20.03 -7.72
C GLY A 259 12.22 19.30 -7.83
N ILE A 260 12.21 17.96 -7.87
CA ILE A 260 13.40 17.13 -8.11
C ILE A 260 13.48 16.92 -9.64
N ASN A 261 14.11 17.85 -10.35
CA ASN A 261 14.02 17.90 -11.82
C ASN A 261 15.35 18.07 -12.57
N THR A 262 16.46 18.23 -11.85
CA THR A 262 17.81 18.14 -12.42
C THR A 262 18.44 16.77 -12.16
N THR A 263 19.38 16.36 -13.02
CA THR A 263 20.16 15.13 -12.82
C THR A 263 20.84 15.09 -11.44
N ALA A 264 21.40 16.21 -10.99
CA ALA A 264 22.05 16.29 -9.68
C ALA A 264 21.07 16.08 -8.52
N GLU A 265 19.85 16.64 -8.62
CA GLU A 265 18.81 16.43 -7.62
C GLU A 265 18.29 14.99 -7.64
N ILE A 266 18.11 14.38 -8.81
CA ILE A 266 17.71 12.97 -8.94
C ILE A 266 18.76 12.08 -8.29
N ILE A 267 20.05 12.25 -8.63
CA ILE A 267 21.14 11.47 -8.04
C ILE A 267 21.15 11.63 -6.51
N LYS A 268 21.03 12.86 -6.01
CA LYS A 268 20.97 13.13 -4.57
C LYS A 268 19.77 12.45 -3.91
N TYR A 269 18.60 12.53 -4.55
CA TYR A 269 17.36 11.94 -4.05
C TYR A 269 17.40 10.40 -4.05
N TRP A 270 18.06 9.79 -5.02
CA TRP A 270 18.29 8.35 -5.12
C TRP A 270 19.54 7.91 -4.34
N TYR A 271 19.82 8.56 -3.20
CA TYR A 271 20.91 8.22 -2.28
C TYR A 271 22.30 8.17 -2.93
N ASN A 272 22.57 9.13 -3.81
CA ASN A 272 23.80 9.28 -4.57
C ASN A 272 24.09 8.13 -5.55
N GLN A 273 23.07 7.35 -5.93
CA GLN A 273 23.18 6.39 -7.04
C GLN A 273 23.37 7.15 -8.36
N LYS A 274 24.51 6.92 -9.03
CA LYS A 274 24.90 7.68 -10.23
C LYS A 274 24.58 6.97 -11.54
N ALA A 275 24.45 5.65 -11.52
CA ALA A 275 24.31 4.84 -12.73
C ALA A 275 23.06 3.96 -12.66
N PHE A 276 22.32 3.89 -13.77
CA PHE A 276 21.08 3.11 -13.86
C PHE A 276 21.14 2.09 -15.01
N PRO A 277 22.13 1.16 -15.02
CA PRO A 277 22.35 0.26 -16.15
C PRO A 277 21.33 -0.88 -16.25
N ILE A 278 20.50 -1.07 -15.21
CA ILE A 278 19.50 -2.15 -15.13
C ILE A 278 18.18 -1.63 -14.55
N SER A 279 17.10 -2.29 -14.95
CA SER A 279 15.76 -2.05 -14.38
C SER A 279 15.66 -2.58 -12.95
N GLY A 280 14.73 -2.00 -12.19
CA GLY A 280 14.36 -2.46 -10.84
C GLY A 280 15.06 -1.73 -9.70
N ILE A 281 16.01 -0.83 -9.98
CA ILE A 281 16.57 0.05 -8.94
C ILE A 281 15.42 0.91 -8.40
N THR A 282 15.30 1.01 -7.09
CA THR A 282 14.31 1.88 -6.44
C THR A 282 14.98 3.10 -5.85
N GLN A 283 14.19 4.15 -5.60
CA GLN A 283 14.67 5.37 -4.95
C GLN A 283 15.32 5.10 -3.59
N GLU A 284 14.92 4.04 -2.89
CA GLU A 284 15.41 3.66 -1.56
C GLU A 284 16.51 2.59 -1.59
N THR A 285 16.90 2.07 -2.77
CA THR A 285 17.84 0.94 -2.89
C THR A 285 19.17 1.20 -2.18
N CYS A 286 19.69 2.43 -2.28
CA CYS A 286 20.95 2.82 -1.64
C CYS A 286 20.80 3.44 -0.25
N ARG A 287 19.57 3.51 0.26
CA ARG A 287 19.33 3.79 1.67
C ARG A 287 19.42 2.51 2.49
N ASP A 288 18.50 1.59 2.23
CA ASP A 288 18.42 0.26 2.83
C ASP A 288 17.29 -0.57 2.19
N PHE A 289 17.36 -1.89 2.38
CA PHE A 289 16.38 -2.80 1.80
C PHE A 289 15.07 -2.85 2.60
N ALA A 290 15.08 -2.49 3.88
CA ALA A 290 13.87 -2.42 4.70
C ALA A 290 12.87 -1.39 4.14
N HIS A 291 13.34 -0.17 3.82
CA HIS A 291 12.54 0.90 3.22
C HIS A 291 12.21 0.65 1.75
N THR A 292 13.11 -0.01 1.03
CA THR A 292 12.80 -0.50 -0.31
C THR A 292 11.55 -1.38 -0.26
N SER A 293 11.48 -2.32 0.69
CA SER A 293 10.31 -3.17 0.86
C SER A 293 9.05 -2.36 1.15
N PHE A 294 9.08 -1.33 2.02
CA PHE A 294 7.88 -0.53 2.32
C PHE A 294 7.24 0.11 1.07
N GLY A 295 8.07 0.69 0.19
CA GLY A 295 7.54 1.29 -1.04
C GLY A 295 6.99 0.23 -2.02
N ILE A 296 7.67 -0.90 -2.18
CA ILE A 296 7.18 -2.00 -3.03
C ILE A 296 5.86 -2.58 -2.50
N SER A 297 5.74 -2.75 -1.19
CA SER A 297 4.51 -3.24 -0.55
C SER A 297 3.35 -2.28 -0.78
N SER A 298 3.55 -0.97 -0.57
CA SER A 298 2.51 0.03 -0.81
C SER A 298 2.01 0.00 -2.26
N ILE A 299 2.94 -0.08 -3.24
CA ILE A 299 2.58 -0.22 -4.66
C ILE A 299 1.77 -1.49 -4.89
N SER A 300 2.16 -2.59 -4.25
CA SER A 300 1.49 -3.89 -4.40
C SER A 300 0.09 -3.90 -3.78
N HIS A 301 -0.09 -3.25 -2.63
CA HIS A 301 -1.37 -3.11 -1.95
C HIS A 301 -2.34 -2.24 -2.75
N ILE A 302 -1.84 -1.13 -3.31
CA ILE A 302 -2.60 -0.26 -4.21
C ILE A 302 -3.02 -1.04 -5.45
N ALA A 303 -2.09 -1.75 -6.10
CA ALA A 303 -2.39 -2.52 -7.30
C ALA A 303 -3.44 -3.63 -7.04
N GLU A 304 -3.39 -4.31 -5.89
CA GLU A 304 -4.45 -5.25 -5.50
C GLU A 304 -5.79 -4.55 -5.24
N THR A 305 -5.79 -3.40 -4.56
CA THR A 305 -6.99 -2.59 -4.35
C THR A 305 -7.61 -2.17 -5.68
N MET A 306 -6.82 -1.64 -6.61
CA MET A 306 -7.27 -1.28 -7.96
C MET A 306 -7.84 -2.48 -8.71
N ARG A 307 -7.19 -3.64 -8.64
CA ARG A 307 -7.67 -4.87 -9.28
C ARG A 307 -9.03 -5.31 -8.73
N ILE A 308 -9.24 -5.17 -7.42
CA ILE A 308 -10.52 -5.49 -6.77
C ILE A 308 -11.61 -4.50 -7.20
N GLN A 309 -11.27 -3.22 -7.38
CA GLN A 309 -12.16 -2.20 -7.94
C GLN A 309 -12.32 -2.29 -9.47
N GLY A 310 -11.79 -3.33 -10.12
CA GLY A 310 -11.99 -3.62 -11.55
C GLY A 310 -10.88 -3.14 -12.49
N MET A 311 -9.78 -2.59 -11.96
CA MET A 311 -8.66 -2.08 -12.74
C MET A 311 -7.38 -2.88 -12.50
N ASP A 312 -7.05 -3.78 -13.43
CA ASP A 312 -5.89 -4.67 -13.30
C ASP A 312 -4.60 -4.02 -13.84
N VAL A 313 -3.96 -3.20 -13.00
CA VAL A 313 -2.71 -2.49 -13.35
C VAL A 313 -1.48 -3.38 -13.42
N TRP A 314 -1.53 -4.61 -12.88
CA TRP A 314 -0.41 -5.55 -13.00
C TRP A 314 -0.10 -5.91 -14.46
N LYS A 315 -1.14 -5.98 -15.30
CA LYS A 315 -1.03 -6.36 -16.72
C LYS A 315 -1.25 -5.20 -17.69
N SER A 316 -2.03 -4.19 -17.31
CA SER A 316 -2.46 -3.11 -18.22
C SER A 316 -1.54 -1.90 -18.21
N THR A 317 -0.57 -1.85 -17.29
CA THR A 317 0.38 -0.75 -17.14
C THR A 317 1.80 -1.29 -16.94
N ASP A 318 2.78 -0.40 -16.74
CA ASP A 318 4.15 -0.78 -16.42
C ASP A 318 4.40 -1.15 -14.95
N VAL A 319 3.37 -1.04 -14.07
CA VAL A 319 3.46 -1.37 -12.63
C VAL A 319 4.01 -2.78 -12.42
N GLY A 320 3.48 -3.76 -13.14
CA GLY A 320 3.92 -5.14 -13.02
C GLY A 320 5.37 -5.36 -13.47
N ALA A 321 5.79 -4.69 -14.54
CA ALA A 321 7.17 -4.75 -15.02
C ALA A 321 8.15 -4.13 -14.00
N ARG A 322 7.80 -2.95 -13.46
CA ARG A 322 8.56 -2.24 -12.41
C ARG A 322 8.73 -3.10 -11.16
N VAL A 323 7.62 -3.55 -10.57
CA VAL A 323 7.64 -4.34 -9.33
C VAL A 323 8.37 -5.66 -9.53
N LYS A 324 8.15 -6.36 -10.66
CA LYS A 324 8.89 -7.59 -10.96
C LYS A 324 10.41 -7.35 -11.02
N ALA A 325 10.84 -6.32 -11.75
CA ALA A 325 12.25 -5.99 -11.88
C ALA A 325 12.87 -5.62 -10.52
N ALA A 326 12.15 -4.84 -9.71
CA ALA A 326 12.58 -4.47 -8.38
C ALA A 326 12.73 -5.69 -7.48
N LEU A 327 11.72 -6.56 -7.41
CA LEU A 327 11.77 -7.74 -6.55
C LEU A 327 12.88 -8.71 -6.96
N GLU A 328 13.02 -9.00 -8.24
CA GLU A 328 14.07 -9.91 -8.71
C GLU A 328 15.48 -9.34 -8.54
N LEU A 329 15.66 -8.01 -8.62
CA LEU A 329 16.93 -7.38 -8.29
C LEU A 329 17.23 -7.51 -6.79
N HIS A 330 16.34 -7.00 -5.94
CA HIS A 330 16.60 -6.87 -4.51
C HIS A 330 16.71 -8.23 -3.83
N THR A 331 15.82 -9.18 -4.14
CA THR A 331 15.88 -10.52 -3.55
C THR A 331 17.11 -11.32 -3.99
N ALA A 332 17.63 -11.10 -5.20
CA ALA A 332 18.88 -11.73 -5.63
C ALA A 332 20.09 -11.22 -4.83
N LEU A 333 20.12 -9.92 -4.52
CA LEU A 333 21.17 -9.29 -3.73
C LEU A 333 21.04 -9.64 -2.23
N ASP A 334 19.84 -9.53 -1.69
CA ASP A 334 19.50 -9.82 -0.28
C ASP A 334 19.87 -11.25 0.12
N SER A 335 19.46 -12.22 -0.69
CA SER A 335 19.77 -13.64 -0.49
C SER A 335 21.19 -14.05 -0.91
N LYS A 336 22.04 -13.09 -1.29
CA LYS A 336 23.43 -13.29 -1.73
C LYS A 336 23.57 -14.25 -2.92
N GLN A 337 22.51 -14.42 -3.71
CA GLN A 337 22.55 -15.20 -4.96
C GLN A 337 23.27 -14.45 -6.08
N LYS A 338 23.33 -13.12 -5.98
CA LYS A 338 24.19 -12.26 -6.80
C LYS A 338 25.00 -11.33 -5.90
N PRO A 339 26.27 -11.05 -6.24
CA PRO A 339 27.04 -10.06 -5.50
C PRO A 339 26.49 -8.65 -5.76
N VAL A 340 26.64 -7.77 -4.77
CA VAL A 340 26.35 -6.34 -4.94
C VAL A 340 27.41 -5.72 -5.86
N PRO A 341 27.04 -5.19 -7.05
CA PRO A 341 28.00 -4.58 -7.95
C PRO A 341 28.56 -3.28 -7.38
N LYS A 342 29.83 -2.95 -7.64
CA LYS A 342 30.46 -1.68 -7.18
C LYS A 342 29.73 -0.43 -7.67
N TRP A 343 29.08 -0.50 -8.83
CA TRP A 343 28.33 0.64 -9.38
C TRP A 343 26.99 0.88 -8.67
N LEU A 344 26.48 -0.10 -7.92
CA LEU A 344 25.24 0.00 -7.15
C LEU A 344 25.58 0.31 -5.69
N CYS A 345 25.17 1.47 -5.20
CA CYS A 345 25.35 1.88 -3.80
C CYS A 345 26.82 1.79 -3.33
N ASN A 346 27.77 2.07 -4.23
CA ASN A 346 29.21 1.89 -4.02
C ASN A 346 29.63 0.47 -3.59
N GLY A 347 28.83 -0.55 -3.89
CA GLY A 347 29.10 -1.94 -3.55
C GLY A 347 28.61 -2.39 -2.17
N THR A 348 27.88 -1.54 -1.44
CA THR A 348 27.42 -1.85 -0.07
C THR A 348 25.92 -1.66 0.07
N ILE A 349 25.25 -2.63 0.72
CA ILE A 349 23.84 -2.56 1.09
C ILE A 349 23.75 -2.87 2.60
N PRO A 350 23.13 -2.00 3.41
CA PRO A 350 23.27 -2.04 4.86
C PRO A 350 22.34 -3.01 5.61
N ASP A 351 21.25 -3.49 4.98
CA ASP A 351 20.24 -4.32 5.66
C ASP A 351 19.52 -5.27 4.69
N THR A 352 18.60 -6.08 5.20
CA THR A 352 17.81 -7.07 4.45
C THR A 352 16.39 -6.61 4.12
N MET A 353 15.73 -7.33 3.22
CA MET A 353 14.33 -7.10 2.89
C MET A 353 13.38 -7.61 3.99
N ASN A 354 12.40 -6.78 4.35
CA ASN A 354 11.26 -7.20 5.18
C ASN A 354 10.38 -8.26 4.47
N PRO A 355 9.69 -9.14 5.23
CA PRO A 355 8.88 -10.25 4.70
C PRO A 355 7.54 -9.79 4.13
N MET A 356 7.56 -9.18 2.94
CA MET A 356 6.38 -8.56 2.29
C MET A 356 6.26 -8.85 0.79
N LEU A 357 6.81 -9.99 0.39
CA LEU A 357 6.95 -10.34 -1.02
C LEU A 357 5.66 -10.98 -1.58
N GLU A 358 4.72 -11.35 -0.71
CA GLU A 358 3.57 -12.18 -1.04
C GLU A 358 2.59 -11.57 -2.03
N PRO A 359 2.12 -10.32 -1.87
CA PRO A 359 1.11 -9.75 -2.74
C PRO A 359 1.59 -9.67 -4.19
N ALA A 360 2.77 -9.09 -4.40
CA ALA A 360 3.39 -8.96 -5.72
C ALA A 360 3.79 -10.32 -6.32
N TYR A 361 4.35 -11.24 -5.53
CA TYR A 361 4.71 -12.56 -6.04
C TYR A 361 3.46 -13.36 -6.44
N ASN A 362 2.38 -13.28 -5.65
CA ASN A 362 1.12 -13.92 -6.00
C ASN A 362 0.53 -13.34 -7.29
N ALA A 363 0.55 -12.02 -7.46
CA ALA A 363 0.10 -11.37 -8.68
C ALA A 363 0.96 -11.79 -9.90
N LEU A 364 2.26 -11.56 -9.83
CA LEU A 364 3.15 -11.66 -10.97
C LEU A 364 3.53 -13.10 -11.32
N ALA A 365 3.90 -13.91 -10.33
CA ALA A 365 4.38 -15.27 -10.58
C ALA A 365 3.25 -16.29 -10.62
N PHE A 366 2.35 -16.27 -9.63
CA PHE A 366 1.26 -17.26 -9.56
C PHE A 366 0.13 -16.97 -10.55
N ASN A 367 -0.36 -15.72 -10.59
CA ASN A 367 -1.50 -15.37 -11.46
C ASN A 367 -1.10 -15.03 -12.91
N LEU A 368 0.01 -14.34 -13.11
CA LEU A 368 0.48 -13.92 -14.45
C LEU A 368 1.58 -14.81 -15.05
N GLY A 369 2.05 -15.82 -14.32
CA GLY A 369 2.99 -16.83 -14.83
C GLY A 369 4.42 -16.32 -15.05
N HIS A 370 4.81 -15.18 -14.49
CA HIS A 370 6.18 -14.70 -14.59
C HIS A 370 7.15 -15.59 -13.80
N LYS A 371 8.34 -15.83 -14.38
CA LYS A 371 9.46 -16.46 -13.66
C LYS A 371 10.10 -15.44 -12.73
N MET A 372 10.08 -15.73 -11.44
CA MET A 372 10.68 -14.92 -10.37
C MET A 372 11.47 -15.80 -9.38
N PRO A 373 12.54 -16.49 -9.82
CA PRO A 373 13.24 -17.49 -9.02
C PRO A 373 13.90 -16.92 -7.75
N PHE A 374 14.47 -15.71 -7.81
CA PHE A 374 15.12 -15.11 -6.64
C PHE A 374 14.09 -14.74 -5.59
N THR A 375 12.99 -14.11 -6.04
CA THR A 375 11.88 -13.73 -5.16
C THR A 375 11.23 -14.96 -4.55
N LYS A 376 10.98 -16.02 -5.34
CA LYS A 376 10.42 -17.28 -4.84
C LYS A 376 11.25 -17.86 -3.70
N LYS A 377 12.57 -17.86 -3.82
CA LYS A 377 13.46 -18.44 -2.79
C LYS A 377 13.33 -17.67 -1.47
N VAL A 378 13.41 -16.34 -1.52
CA VAL A 378 13.32 -15.49 -0.33
C VAL A 378 11.93 -15.58 0.30
N LEU A 379 10.88 -15.47 -0.52
CA LEU A 379 9.49 -15.62 -0.11
C LEU A 379 9.26 -16.90 0.70
N LEU A 380 9.68 -18.06 0.16
CA LEU A 380 9.47 -19.35 0.83
C LEU A 380 10.24 -19.44 2.16
N SER A 381 11.39 -18.79 2.28
CA SER A 381 12.15 -18.74 3.55
C SER A 381 11.57 -17.79 4.58
N GLN A 382 10.71 -16.86 4.16
CA GLN A 382 10.09 -15.85 5.03
C GLN A 382 8.66 -16.22 5.46
N ARG A 383 8.11 -17.35 4.97
CA ARG A 383 6.76 -17.80 5.35
C ARG A 383 6.76 -18.48 6.73
N PRO A 384 5.69 -18.28 7.54
CA PRO A 384 4.64 -17.27 7.35
C PRO A 384 5.17 -15.85 7.61
N ALA A 385 4.79 -14.90 6.76
CA ALA A 385 5.17 -13.51 6.89
C ALA A 385 4.60 -12.91 8.19
N GLY A 386 5.47 -12.67 9.16
CA GLY A 386 5.14 -11.99 10.41
C GLY A 386 4.86 -10.51 10.21
N ILE A 387 4.56 -9.84 11.32
CA ILE A 387 4.48 -8.37 11.41
C ILE A 387 5.78 -7.84 12.02
N SER A 388 6.14 -6.59 11.72
CA SER A 388 7.20 -5.90 12.46
C SER A 388 6.76 -5.64 13.91
N GLU A 389 7.70 -5.52 14.84
CA GLU A 389 7.42 -5.05 16.21
C GLU A 389 8.21 -3.76 16.49
N PRO A 390 7.55 -2.60 16.68
CA PRO A 390 6.11 -2.37 16.58
C PRO A 390 5.57 -2.51 15.14
N PRO A 391 4.28 -2.83 14.95
CA PRO A 391 3.69 -3.04 13.63
C PRO A 391 3.64 -1.75 12.84
N LEU A 392 3.71 -1.92 11.53
CA LEU A 392 3.46 -0.87 10.55
C LEU A 392 2.15 -1.21 9.81
N PHE A 393 2.14 -1.10 8.48
CA PHE A 393 0.98 -1.36 7.61
C PHE A 393 1.04 -2.73 6.90
N ILE A 394 1.99 -3.56 7.32
CA ILE A 394 2.52 -4.71 6.57
C ILE A 394 2.58 -5.95 7.46
N GLY A 395 2.45 -7.11 6.82
CA GLY A 395 2.52 -8.41 7.50
C GLY A 395 1.20 -9.19 7.42
N VAL A 396 1.25 -10.46 7.86
CA VAL A 396 0.23 -11.50 7.66
C VAL A 396 -0.11 -11.78 6.19
N GLU A 397 0.73 -11.35 5.26
CA GLU A 397 0.46 -11.42 3.82
C GLU A 397 0.54 -12.83 3.25
N THR A 398 1.25 -13.75 3.93
CA THR A 398 1.14 -15.19 3.65
C THR A 398 -0.28 -15.69 3.83
N LEU A 399 -1.00 -15.22 4.87
CA LEU A 399 -2.40 -15.59 5.08
C LEU A 399 -3.29 -14.99 4.00
N SER A 400 -3.13 -13.71 3.68
CA SER A 400 -4.03 -12.99 2.79
C SER A 400 -3.77 -13.19 1.30
N ASN A 401 -2.54 -13.50 0.87
CA ASN A 401 -2.17 -13.45 -0.55
C ASN A 401 -1.51 -14.72 -1.08
N ALA A 402 -1.03 -15.66 -0.25
CA ALA A 402 -0.34 -16.85 -0.78
C ALA A 402 -1.24 -17.63 -1.74
N GLN A 403 -0.76 -17.86 -2.98
CA GLN A 403 -1.38 -18.70 -4.01
C GLN A 403 -2.90 -18.53 -4.14
N THR A 404 -3.35 -17.28 -4.01
CA THR A 404 -4.77 -16.95 -4.10
C THR A 404 -5.06 -16.47 -5.53
N PRO A 405 -5.92 -17.17 -6.27
CA PRO A 405 -6.19 -16.83 -7.65
C PRO A 405 -6.91 -15.48 -7.73
N PHE A 406 -6.56 -14.69 -8.75
CA PHE A 406 -7.40 -13.59 -9.18
C PHE A 406 -8.77 -14.15 -9.53
N LYS A 407 -9.82 -13.47 -9.11
CA LYS A 407 -11.17 -13.77 -9.59
C LYS A 407 -11.11 -13.66 -11.11
N ARG A 408 -11.31 -14.78 -11.82
CA ARG A 408 -11.56 -14.74 -13.25
C ARG A 408 -12.88 -13.99 -13.41
N TRP A 409 -12.83 -12.73 -13.84
CA TRP A 409 -14.01 -12.06 -14.33
C TRP A 409 -14.50 -12.91 -15.51
N GLY A 410 -15.64 -13.58 -15.32
CA GLY A 410 -16.23 -14.41 -16.35
C GLY A 410 -16.46 -13.55 -17.59
N TYR A 411 -16.02 -14.06 -18.74
CA TYR A 411 -16.50 -13.60 -20.04
C TYR A 411 -17.99 -13.90 -20.19
#